data_AF-A4A5D8-F1
#
_entry.id   AF-A4A5D8-F1
#
_cell.length_a   1.000
_cell.length_b   1.000
_cell.length_c   1.000
_cell.angle_alpha   90.00
_cell.angle_beta   90.00
_cell.angle_gamma   90.00
#
_symmetry.space_group_name_H-M   'P 1'
#
loop_
_entity.id
_entity.type
_entity.pdbx_description
1 polymer ?
#
loop_
_entity_poly.entity_id
_entity_poly.type
_entity_poly.pdbx_seq_one_letter_code
_entity_poly.pdbx_strand_id
1 'polypeptide(L)'
;MNTGTDDPIIFAIVAAIIGLLIGYFAGRRTAPGSEEARELTEKLEQAESARARYEQRVNAHFADSADKLNTLTANYRDIYAHIAGGASELCSEEEAARFQSLEAPKDSDQNTIEADSVVVEPPRDYAAKTSPDDPGVLDERFGLEGEEKPPEDSSTRSA
;
A
#
# COMPACT_ATOMS: atom_id res chain seq x y z
N MET A 1 -67.78 33.28 -27.64
CA MET A 1 -66.83 32.93 -26.56
C MET A 1 -67.15 31.51 -26.11
N ASN A 2 -66.44 30.53 -26.67
CA ASN A 2 -66.00 29.26 -26.07
C ASN A 2 -65.69 28.31 -27.22
N THR A 3 -64.41 28.06 -27.47
CA THR A 3 -63.95 27.03 -28.39
C THR A 3 -62.99 26.12 -27.64
N GLY A 4 -63.26 24.81 -27.70
CA GLY A 4 -62.25 23.76 -27.63
C GLY A 4 -61.69 23.46 -26.25
N THR A 5 -62.45 22.76 -25.41
CA THR A 5 -61.89 22.02 -24.26
C THR A 5 -61.95 20.50 -24.47
N ASP A 6 -62.47 20.04 -25.62
CA ASP A 6 -62.66 18.60 -25.93
C ASP A 6 -61.58 18.03 -26.85
N ASP A 7 -60.55 18.81 -27.21
CA ASP A 7 -59.48 18.33 -28.08
C ASP A 7 -58.55 17.37 -27.32
N PRO A 8 -58.42 16.10 -27.75
CA PRO A 8 -57.63 15.10 -27.04
C PRO A 8 -56.14 15.48 -26.93
N ILE A 9 -55.67 16.39 -27.79
CA ILE A 9 -54.31 16.93 -27.79
C ILE A 9 -54.05 17.80 -26.55
N ILE A 10 -55.02 18.61 -26.10
CA ILE A 10 -54.85 19.48 -24.93
C ILE A 10 -54.73 18.62 -23.67
N PHE A 11 -55.56 17.58 -23.53
CA PHE A 11 -55.47 16.63 -22.42
C PHE A 11 -54.13 15.87 -22.41
N ALA A 12 -53.62 15.48 -23.58
CA ALA A 12 -52.32 14.81 -23.69
C ALA A 12 -51.17 15.71 -23.21
N ILE A 13 -51.18 17.00 -23.56
CA ILE A 13 -50.16 17.96 -23.14
C ILE A 13 -50.22 18.19 -21.61
N VAL A 14 -51.41 18.37 -21.06
CA VAL A 14 -51.59 18.55 -19.61
C VAL A 14 -51.13 17.30 -18.83
N ALA A 15 -51.50 16.10 -19.29
CA ALA A 15 -51.04 14.85 -18.69
C ALA A 15 -49.52 14.69 -18.79
N ALA A 16 -48.89 15.08 -19.89
CA ALA A 16 -47.44 15.05 -20.05
C ALA A 16 -46.72 16.00 -19.09
N ILE A 17 -47.25 17.21 -18.88
CA ILE A 17 -46.69 18.18 -17.93
C ILE A 17 -46.80 17.63 -16.50
N ILE A 18 -47.96 17.08 -16.12
CA ILE A 18 -48.16 16.49 -14.80
C ILE A 18 -47.24 15.28 -14.59
N GLY A 19 -47.12 14.41 -15.60
CA GLY A 19 -46.21 13.26 -15.57
C GLY A 19 -44.74 13.68 -15.43
N LEU A 20 -44.32 14.75 -16.11
CA LEU A 20 -42.97 15.30 -16.00
C LEU A 20 -42.73 15.91 -14.62
N LEU A 21 -43.69 16.66 -14.07
CA LEU A 21 -43.60 17.22 -12.73
C LEU A 21 -43.50 16.13 -11.66
N ILE A 22 -44.36 15.11 -11.73
CA ILE A 22 -44.33 13.98 -10.79
C ILE A 22 -43.06 13.17 -10.98
N GLY A 23 -42.67 12.87 -12.22
CA GLY A 23 -41.44 12.14 -12.54
C GLY A 23 -40.18 12.86 -12.08
N TYR A 24 -40.12 14.18 -12.23
CA TYR A 24 -39.03 15.00 -11.74
C TYR A 24 -38.96 15.02 -10.21
N PHE A 25 -40.10 15.22 -9.53
CA PHE A 25 -40.14 15.25 -8.07
C PHE A 25 -39.84 13.90 -7.43
N ALA A 26 -40.39 12.82 -8.00
CA ALA A 26 -40.12 11.46 -7.57
C ALA A 26 -38.65 11.09 -7.84
N GLY A 27 -38.16 11.29 -9.07
CA GLY A 27 -36.77 10.98 -9.44
C GLY A 27 -35.74 11.75 -8.61
N ARG A 28 -36.03 13.00 -8.24
CA ARG A 28 -35.14 13.79 -7.38
C ARG A 28 -35.15 13.34 -5.92
N ARG A 29 -36.27 12.83 -5.39
CA ARG A 29 -36.32 12.26 -4.03
C ARG A 29 -35.67 10.89 -3.92
N THR A 30 -35.68 10.12 -4.99
CA THR A 30 -35.09 8.77 -5.02
C THR A 30 -33.64 8.75 -5.48
N ALA A 31 -32.99 9.90 -5.72
CA ALA A 31 -31.59 9.98 -6.14
C ALA A 31 -30.68 9.49 -4.99
N PRO A 32 -30.11 8.28 -5.02
CA PRO A 32 -29.39 7.68 -3.89
C PRO A 32 -27.95 8.22 -3.75
N GLY A 33 -27.51 9.05 -4.69
CA GLY A 33 -26.08 9.33 -4.88
C GLY A 33 -25.40 10.13 -3.77
N SER A 34 -26.13 10.85 -2.90
CA SER A 34 -25.50 11.64 -1.84
C SER A 34 -25.12 10.84 -0.60
N GLU A 35 -25.89 9.80 -0.26
CA GLU A 35 -25.58 8.94 0.91
C GLU A 35 -24.48 7.94 0.57
N GLU A 36 -24.56 7.30 -0.59
CA GLU A 36 -23.55 6.35 -1.07
C GLU A 36 -22.19 7.04 -1.28
N ALA A 37 -22.18 8.24 -1.89
CA ALA A 37 -20.95 9.01 -2.05
C ALA A 37 -20.34 9.42 -0.70
N ARG A 38 -21.16 9.71 0.32
CA ARG A 38 -20.66 10.04 1.65
C ARG A 38 -20.08 8.83 2.35
N GLU A 39 -20.73 7.67 2.27
CA GLU A 39 -20.23 6.42 2.82
C GLU A 39 -18.91 5.99 2.17
N LEU A 40 -18.80 6.12 0.84
CA LEU A 40 -17.55 5.87 0.11
C LEU A 40 -16.41 6.79 0.57
N THR A 41 -16.71 8.08 0.77
CA THR A 41 -15.74 9.06 1.27
C THR A 41 -15.29 8.71 2.69
N GLU A 42 -16.23 8.38 3.58
CA GLU A 42 -15.94 7.96 4.96
C GLU A 42 -15.09 6.68 5.00
N LYS A 43 -15.37 5.71 4.13
CA LYS A 43 -14.57 4.47 4.00
C LYS A 43 -13.15 4.75 3.51
N LEU A 44 -12.99 5.67 2.57
CA LEU A 44 -11.69 6.06 2.03
C LEU A 44 -10.85 6.73 3.13
N GLU A 45 -11.42 7.72 3.83
CA GLU A 45 -10.76 8.39 4.95
C GLU A 45 -10.40 7.41 6.08
N GLN A 46 -11.29 6.46 6.39
CA GLN A 46 -11.02 5.43 7.39
C GLN A 46 -9.84 4.52 6.97
N ALA A 47 -9.78 4.10 5.71
CA ALA A 47 -8.69 3.28 5.20
C ALA A 47 -7.34 4.01 5.19
N GLU A 48 -7.32 5.27 4.77
CA GLU A 48 -6.12 6.12 4.83
C GLU A 48 -5.64 6.32 6.26
N SER A 49 -6.55 6.62 7.19
CA SER A 49 -6.20 6.78 8.60
C SER A 49 -5.66 5.49 9.22
N ALA A 50 -6.19 4.32 8.81
CA ALA A 50 -5.72 3.02 9.28
C ALA A 50 -4.31 2.71 8.76
N ARG A 51 -4.02 3.06 7.50
CA ARG A 51 -2.68 2.96 6.91
C ARG A 51 -1.66 3.83 7.66
N ALA A 52 -1.95 5.11 7.84
CA ALA A 52 -1.07 6.03 8.55
C ALA A 52 -0.77 5.55 9.99
N ARG A 53 -1.79 5.04 10.71
CA ARG A 53 -1.60 4.46 12.05
C ARG A 53 -0.74 3.18 12.03
N TYR A 54 -0.89 2.35 11.00
CA TYR A 54 -0.05 1.15 10.85
C TYR A 54 1.41 1.54 10.62
N GLU A 55 1.68 2.45 9.69
CA GLU A 55 3.02 2.97 9.39
C GLU A 55 3.68 3.56 10.65
N GLN A 56 2.95 4.37 11.42
CA GLN A 56 3.44 4.92 12.68
C GLN A 56 3.81 3.84 13.69
N ARG A 57 2.99 2.78 13.82
CA ARG A 57 3.27 1.66 14.75
C ARG A 57 4.50 0.87 14.32
N VAL A 58 4.67 0.62 13.02
CA VAL A 58 5.83 -0.09 12.48
C VAL A 58 7.10 0.70 12.74
N ASN A 59 7.09 2.00 12.44
CA ASN A 59 8.25 2.86 12.67
C ASN A 59 8.63 2.90 14.17
N ALA A 60 7.64 3.07 15.05
CA ALA A 60 7.88 3.03 16.49
C ALA A 60 8.46 1.68 16.98
N HIS A 61 8.00 0.57 16.41
CA HIS A 61 8.50 -0.77 16.76
C HIS A 61 9.94 -0.98 16.32
N PHE A 62 10.32 -0.51 15.12
CA PHE A 62 11.69 -0.61 14.64
C PHE A 62 12.64 0.34 15.38
N ALA A 63 12.17 1.52 15.80
CA ALA A 63 12.94 2.42 16.66
C ALA A 63 13.27 1.75 18.02
N ASP A 64 12.25 1.21 18.72
CA ASP A 64 12.47 0.49 19.99
C ASP A 64 13.34 -0.78 19.79
N SER A 65 13.18 -1.46 18.65
CA SER A 65 14.01 -2.62 18.31
C SER A 65 15.48 -2.23 18.07
N ALA A 66 15.74 -1.10 17.40
CA ALA A 66 17.09 -0.59 17.19
C ALA A 66 17.77 -0.24 18.54
N ASP A 67 17.04 0.38 19.46
CA ASP A 67 17.54 0.67 20.81
C ASP A 67 17.90 -0.61 21.59
N LYS A 68 17.04 -1.64 21.51
CA LYS A 68 17.32 -2.95 22.11
C LYS A 68 18.52 -3.64 21.47
N LEU A 69 18.65 -3.59 20.14
CA LEU A 69 19.79 -4.17 19.41
C LEU A 69 21.10 -3.46 19.76
N ASN A 70 21.08 -2.14 19.93
CA ASN A 70 22.23 -1.39 20.38
C ASN A 70 22.64 -1.79 21.80
N THR A 71 21.67 -1.92 22.71
CA THR A 71 21.90 -2.41 24.07
C THR A 71 22.51 -3.82 24.08
N LEU A 72 21.99 -4.72 23.24
CA LEU A 72 22.54 -6.06 23.08
C LEU A 72 23.98 -6.03 22.56
N THR A 73 24.27 -5.17 21.58
CA THR A 73 25.61 -5.00 21.01
C THR A 73 26.60 -4.49 22.06
N ALA A 74 26.17 -3.54 22.90
CA ALA A 74 26.97 -3.05 24.02
C ALA A 74 27.27 -4.17 25.02
N ASN A 75 26.26 -4.93 25.43
CA ASN A 75 26.43 -6.08 26.33
C ASN A 75 27.36 -7.15 25.74
N TYR A 76 27.26 -7.41 24.43
CA TYR A 76 28.16 -8.33 23.74
C TYR A 76 29.63 -7.86 23.79
N ARG A 77 29.87 -6.55 23.56
CA ARG A 77 31.20 -5.95 23.67
C ARG A 77 31.75 -6.04 25.09
N ASP A 78 30.91 -5.81 26.10
CA ASP A 78 31.32 -5.92 27.51
C ASP A 78 31.73 -7.35 27.87
N ILE A 79 30.94 -8.34 27.46
CA ILE A 79 31.29 -9.76 27.67
C ILE A 79 32.60 -10.09 26.98
N TYR A 80 32.79 -9.63 25.74
CA TYR A 80 34.02 -9.84 25.00
C TYR A 80 35.23 -9.23 25.72
N ALA A 81 35.12 -7.97 26.17
CA ALA A 81 36.16 -7.29 26.93
C ALA A 81 36.49 -8.02 28.24
N HIS A 82 35.48 -8.56 28.92
CA HIS A 82 35.68 -9.36 30.13
C HIS A 82 36.44 -10.66 29.85
N ILE A 83 36.11 -11.36 28.75
CA ILE A 83 36.81 -12.59 28.33
C ILE A 83 38.26 -12.26 27.93
N ALA A 84 38.48 -11.19 27.17
CA ALA A 84 39.82 -10.76 26.78
C ALA A 84 40.68 -10.40 28.01
N GLY A 85 40.09 -9.69 28.99
CA GLY A 85 40.74 -9.40 30.28
C GLY A 85 41.06 -10.67 31.07
N GLY A 86 40.10 -11.58 31.22
CA GLY A 86 40.31 -12.86 31.91
C GLY A 86 41.35 -13.74 31.23
N ALA A 87 41.40 -13.76 29.90
CA ALA A 87 42.45 -14.46 29.15
C ALA A 87 43.83 -13.84 29.41
N SER A 88 43.94 -12.52 29.53
CA SER A 88 45.22 -11.86 29.87
C SER A 88 45.71 -12.16 31.29
N GLU A 89 44.79 -12.41 32.23
CA GLU A 89 45.14 -12.73 33.62
C GLU A 89 45.44 -14.23 33.83
N LEU A 90 44.75 -15.11 33.09
CA LEU A 90 44.78 -16.56 33.30
C LEU A 90 45.63 -17.32 32.28
N CYS A 91 45.90 -16.75 31.10
CA CYS A 91 46.67 -17.41 30.05
C CYS A 91 48.11 -16.90 29.96
N SER A 92 48.97 -17.69 29.33
CA SER A 92 50.35 -17.29 29.02
C SER A 92 50.38 -16.09 28.05
N GLU A 93 51.42 -15.24 28.09
CA GLU A 93 51.51 -14.01 27.27
C GLU A 93 51.26 -14.25 25.77
N GLU A 94 51.63 -15.42 25.26
CA GLU A 94 51.47 -15.81 23.85
C GLU A 94 50.00 -16.10 23.48
N GLU A 95 49.20 -16.60 24.42
CA GLU A 95 47.77 -16.87 24.25
C GLU A 95 46.93 -15.62 24.47
N ALA A 96 47.31 -14.76 25.41
CA ALA A 96 46.67 -13.47 25.68
C ALA A 96 46.72 -12.52 24.46
N ALA A 97 47.84 -12.51 23.73
CA ALA A 97 48.00 -11.70 22.51
C ALA A 97 47.01 -12.09 21.39
N ARG A 98 46.58 -13.36 21.33
CA ARG A 98 45.58 -13.82 20.36
C ARG A 98 44.19 -13.25 20.64
N PHE A 99 43.81 -13.13 21.91
CA PHE A 99 42.51 -12.56 22.30
C PHE A 99 42.45 -11.03 22.13
N GLN A 100 43.56 -10.31 22.37
CA GLN A 100 43.64 -8.87 22.06
C GLN A 100 43.55 -8.60 20.55
N SER A 101 44.13 -9.46 19.71
CA SER A 101 44.06 -9.29 18.24
C SER A 101 42.66 -9.49 17.64
N LEU A 102 41.75 -10.11 18.40
CA LEU A 102 40.34 -10.32 18.03
C LEU A 102 39.43 -9.15 18.47
N GLU A 103 39.94 -8.18 19.21
CA GLU A 103 39.21 -7.00 19.62
C GLU A 103 38.79 -6.20 18.38
N ALA A 104 37.47 -6.06 18.17
CA ALA A 104 36.93 -5.33 17.03
C ALA A 104 37.44 -3.88 17.03
N PRO A 105 37.71 -3.27 15.86
CA PRO A 105 38.23 -1.91 15.76
C PRO A 105 37.41 -0.94 16.62
N LYS A 106 38.10 -0.24 17.53
CA LYS A 106 37.50 0.76 18.44
C LYS A 106 36.93 1.98 17.70
N ASP A 107 37.34 2.16 16.44
CA ASP A 107 36.85 3.20 15.52
C ASP A 107 35.59 2.77 14.75
N SER A 108 34.65 2.14 15.43
CA SER A 108 33.25 2.30 15.01
C SER A 108 32.77 3.56 15.70
N ASP A 109 33.15 4.71 15.13
CA ASP A 109 32.41 5.95 15.32
C ASP A 109 30.93 5.60 15.37
N GLN A 110 30.24 6.24 16.30
CA GLN A 110 28.80 6.17 16.47
C GLN A 110 28.13 6.44 15.12
N ASN A 111 27.97 5.41 14.30
CA ASN A 111 27.06 5.41 13.18
C ASN A 111 25.68 5.15 13.78
N THR A 112 25.31 6.03 14.73
CA THR A 112 23.95 6.51 14.86
C THR A 112 23.55 6.82 13.43
N ILE A 113 22.74 5.93 12.85
CA ILE A 113 22.09 6.23 11.59
C ILE A 113 21.32 7.52 11.91
N GLU A 114 21.84 8.66 11.46
CA GLU A 114 21.18 9.93 11.69
C GLU A 114 19.81 9.78 11.07
N ALA A 115 18.75 9.98 11.84
CA ALA A 115 17.37 9.76 11.40
C ALA A 115 17.02 10.54 10.12
N ASP A 116 17.80 11.59 9.80
CA ASP A 116 17.69 12.41 8.59
C ASP A 116 18.33 11.77 7.34
N SER A 117 19.17 10.74 7.51
CA SER A 117 19.83 10.01 6.41
C SER A 117 19.01 8.84 5.87
N VAL A 118 17.95 8.42 6.58
CA VAL A 118 17.05 7.36 6.15
C VAL A 118 15.97 7.95 5.26
N VAL A 119 16.20 7.88 3.94
CA VAL A 119 15.14 8.13 2.96
C VAL A 119 14.11 7.01 3.10
N VAL A 120 13.05 7.26 3.87
CA VAL A 120 11.88 6.37 3.97
C VAL A 120 11.12 6.48 2.64
N GLU A 121 11.57 5.72 1.66
CA GLU A 121 10.84 5.55 0.40
C GLU A 121 9.65 4.62 0.69
N PRO A 122 8.41 4.98 0.29
CA PRO A 122 7.27 4.09 0.44
C PRO A 122 7.56 2.75 -0.23
N PRO A 123 7.02 1.63 0.31
CA PRO A 123 7.24 0.31 -0.29
C PRO A 123 6.86 0.36 -1.77
N ARG A 124 7.77 -0.10 -2.62
CA ARG A 124 7.64 -0.10 -4.09
C ARG A 124 6.62 -1.15 -4.58
N ASP A 125 5.55 -1.37 -3.80
CA ASP A 125 4.62 -2.50 -3.90
C ASP A 125 3.56 -2.35 -5.00
N TYR A 126 3.62 -1.31 -5.83
CA TYR A 126 2.67 -1.15 -6.93
C TYR A 126 3.41 -0.75 -8.18
N ALA A 127 3.88 -1.75 -8.93
CA ALA A 127 4.25 -1.54 -10.33
C ALA A 127 2.99 -1.07 -11.06
N ALA A 128 2.94 0.22 -11.40
CA ALA A 128 1.91 0.76 -12.26
C ALA A 128 1.99 0.06 -13.63
N LYS A 129 0.83 -0.22 -14.24
CA LYS A 129 0.79 -0.73 -15.61
C LYS A 129 1.48 0.29 -16.52
N THR A 130 2.44 -0.18 -17.32
CA THR A 130 3.20 0.67 -18.26
C THR A 130 2.30 1.21 -19.38
N SER A 131 1.21 0.49 -19.68
CA SER A 131 0.20 0.81 -20.69
C SER A 131 -1.17 0.23 -20.28
N PRO A 132 -2.31 0.80 -20.73
CA PRO A 132 -3.65 0.27 -20.43
C PRO A 132 -3.85 -1.22 -20.77
N ASP A 133 -3.17 -1.69 -21.82
CA ASP A 133 -3.28 -3.06 -22.33
C ASP A 133 -2.22 -4.02 -21.75
N ASP A 134 -1.29 -3.49 -20.94
CA ASP A 134 -0.18 -4.26 -20.36
C ASP A 134 -0.70 -5.09 -19.16
N PRO A 135 -0.40 -6.41 -19.09
CA PRO A 135 -0.75 -7.22 -17.93
C PRO A 135 -0.07 -6.66 -16.67
N GLY A 136 -0.84 -6.49 -15.59
CA GLY A 136 -0.29 -6.06 -14.30
C GLY A 136 0.57 -7.17 -13.67
N VAL A 137 1.37 -6.85 -12.65
CA VAL A 137 2.25 -7.82 -11.95
C VAL A 137 1.51 -9.00 -11.30
N LEU A 138 0.19 -8.90 -11.16
CA LEU A 138 -0.70 -9.96 -10.66
C LEU A 138 -1.59 -10.58 -11.77
N ASP A 139 -1.42 -10.19 -13.02
CA ASP A 139 -2.14 -10.76 -14.18
C ASP A 139 -1.43 -12.05 -14.60
N GLU A 140 -2.21 -13.09 -14.91
CA GLU A 140 -1.69 -14.42 -15.27
C GLU A 140 -0.83 -14.42 -16.54
N ARG A 141 -0.92 -13.36 -17.35
CA ARG A 141 -0.15 -13.16 -18.58
C ARG A 141 1.17 -12.41 -18.35
N PHE A 142 1.44 -11.97 -17.11
CA PHE A 142 2.67 -11.27 -16.77
C PHE A 142 3.88 -12.18 -16.97
N GLY A 143 4.81 -11.77 -17.84
CA GLY A 143 5.99 -12.56 -18.21
C GLY A 143 5.75 -13.60 -19.32
N LEU A 144 4.56 -13.64 -19.93
CA LEU A 144 4.24 -14.49 -21.08
C LEU A 144 4.27 -13.67 -22.38
N GLU A 145 5.41 -13.06 -22.70
CA GLU A 145 5.62 -12.42 -24.00
C GLU A 145 6.04 -13.49 -25.02
N GLY A 146 5.07 -14.04 -25.76
CA GLY A 146 5.41 -14.97 -26.85
C GLY A 146 4.34 -15.94 -27.33
N GLU A 147 3.10 -15.93 -26.82
CA GLU A 147 2.03 -16.71 -27.46
C GLU A 147 1.33 -15.86 -28.53
N GLU A 148 1.98 -15.81 -29.68
CA GLU A 148 1.38 -15.44 -30.95
C GLU A 148 0.08 -16.24 -31.13
N LYS A 149 -1.04 -15.52 -31.17
CA LYS A 149 -2.39 -16.05 -31.32
C LYS A 149 -2.40 -17.07 -32.47
N PRO A 150 -2.73 -18.36 -32.25
CA PRO A 150 -2.78 -19.31 -33.34
C PRO A 150 -3.83 -18.82 -34.34
N PRO A 151 -3.57 -18.92 -35.65
CA PRO A 151 -4.51 -18.46 -36.66
C PRO A 151 -5.84 -19.20 -36.49
N GLU A 152 -6.91 -18.41 -36.41
CA GLU A 152 -8.29 -18.87 -36.42
C GLU A 152 -8.54 -19.63 -37.73
N ASP A 153 -8.47 -20.96 -37.69
CA ASP A 153 -8.82 -21.78 -38.84
C ASP A 153 -10.34 -21.81 -38.98
N SER A 154 -10.84 -20.87 -39.77
CA SER A 154 -12.13 -20.94 -40.43
C SER A 154 -12.15 -22.14 -41.40
N SER A 155 -12.41 -23.33 -40.88
CA SER A 155 -12.83 -24.46 -41.72
C SER A 155 -14.12 -25.07 -41.20
N THR A 156 -15.20 -24.59 -41.81
CA THR A 156 -16.45 -25.33 -41.97
C THR A 156 -16.18 -26.80 -42.26
N ARG A 157 -16.66 -27.71 -41.42
CA ARG A 157 -16.95 -29.06 -41.88
C ARG A 157 -18.20 -29.60 -41.22
N SER A 158 -19.24 -29.66 -42.05
CA SER A 158 -20.49 -30.37 -41.85
C SER A 158 -20.26 -31.78 -41.30
N ALA A 159 -21.07 -32.13 -40.30
CA ALA A 159 -21.70 -33.44 -40.15
C ALA A 159 -22.99 -33.26 -39.36
#